data_AF-A0A7S4EZU8-F1
#
_entry.id   AF-A0A7S4EZU8-F1
#
_cell.length_a   1.000
_cell.length_b   1.000
_cell.length_c   1.000
_cell.angle_alpha   90.00
_cell.angle_beta   90.00
_cell.angle_gamma   90.00
#
_symmetry.space_group_name_H-M   'P 1'
#
loop_
_entity.id
_entity.type
_entity.pdbx_description
1 polymer ?
#
loop_
_entity_poly.entity_id
_entity_poly.type
_entity_poly.pdbx_seq_one_letter_code
_entity_poly.pdbx_strand_id
1 'polypeptide(L)'
;RRVMAVLVPRVRQPMVLPMLLQLLTLAVANKEAAPESEGISSWAFLCFQAADLFATATSQAAPPILPFPIQEAPAKRRATAEFSAPGEPVKHDTVATVSERLRRFDGQCFFMRVGYWTYEVCPWHTVKQFHAENAVSGDTKVRTEFLLGNYQPGKDTYDAARNVYTQRFGGGADGRSATLRYVCPESRRDEDGVAIVHEPMPRQYVVTLRAALMCTAAQPSSSSPPSPSSSSSSS
;
A
#
# COMPACT_ATOMS: atom_id res chain seq x y z
N ARG A 1 -3.63 -38.79 -54.86
CA ARG A 1 -4.62 -38.03 -54.07
C ARG A 1 -4.93 -38.83 -52.81
N ARG A 2 -4.25 -38.57 -51.68
CA ARG A 2 -4.50 -39.22 -50.39
C ARG A 2 -5.29 -38.24 -49.53
N VAL A 3 -6.49 -38.64 -49.13
CA VAL A 3 -7.36 -37.87 -48.23
C VAL A 3 -6.84 -38.08 -46.81
N MET A 4 -6.30 -37.03 -46.20
CA MET A 4 -5.92 -37.01 -44.80
C MET A 4 -7.18 -36.69 -43.98
N ALA A 5 -7.62 -37.65 -43.17
CA ALA A 5 -8.70 -37.46 -42.21
C ALA A 5 -8.19 -36.61 -41.03
N VAL A 6 -8.81 -35.46 -40.82
CA VAL A 6 -8.55 -34.57 -39.67
C VAL A 6 -9.36 -35.06 -38.48
N LEU A 7 -8.69 -35.60 -37.47
CA LEU A 7 -9.28 -35.91 -36.16
C LEU A 7 -9.41 -34.63 -35.34
N VAL A 8 -10.65 -34.21 -35.08
CA VAL A 8 -10.98 -33.10 -34.18
C VAL A 8 -10.96 -33.60 -32.73
N PRO A 9 -10.22 -32.97 -31.81
CA PRO A 9 -10.23 -33.35 -30.41
C PRO A 9 -11.55 -32.92 -29.75
N ARG A 10 -12.15 -33.88 -29.03
CA ARG A 10 -13.40 -33.75 -28.28
C ARG A 10 -13.11 -32.96 -26.99
N VAL A 11 -13.50 -31.69 -26.95
CA VAL A 11 -13.41 -30.83 -25.76
C VAL A 11 -14.34 -31.38 -24.69
N ARG A 12 -13.78 -31.85 -23.57
CA ARG A 12 -14.53 -32.22 -22.35
C ARG A 12 -14.98 -30.92 -21.66
N GLN A 13 -16.28 -30.71 -21.60
CA GLN A 13 -16.87 -29.64 -20.79
C GLN A 13 -16.64 -29.94 -19.30
N PRO A 14 -16.24 -28.95 -18.48
CA PRO A 14 -16.23 -29.10 -17.03
C PRO A 14 -17.66 -28.99 -16.49
N MET A 15 -18.17 -30.09 -15.93
CA MET A 15 -19.37 -30.11 -15.10
C MET A 15 -19.07 -29.44 -13.75
N VAL A 16 -19.17 -28.11 -13.67
CA VAL A 16 -19.19 -27.38 -12.39
C VAL A 16 -20.33 -26.38 -12.41
N LEU A 17 -21.52 -26.84 -12.78
CA LEU A 17 -22.73 -26.01 -12.81
C LEU A 17 -23.97 -26.85 -12.44
N PRO A 18 -24.07 -27.35 -11.19
CA PRO A 18 -25.40 -27.33 -10.57
C PRO A 18 -25.42 -27.00 -9.07
N MET A 19 -24.31 -26.55 -8.45
CA MET A 19 -24.30 -26.29 -7.00
C MET A 19 -24.58 -24.82 -6.63
N LEU A 20 -24.56 -23.89 -7.60
CA LEU A 20 -24.85 -22.47 -7.33
C LEU A 20 -26.35 -22.11 -7.40
N LEU A 21 -27.22 -23.06 -7.77
CA LEU A 21 -28.67 -22.83 -7.90
C LEU A 21 -29.50 -23.30 -6.69
N GLN A 22 -28.86 -23.73 -5.60
CA GLN A 22 -29.53 -24.10 -4.34
C GLN A 22 -29.37 -23.06 -3.21
N LEU A 23 -28.57 -22.01 -3.40
CA LEU A 23 -28.41 -20.92 -2.41
C LEU A 23 -29.27 -19.68 -2.71
N LEU A 24 -30.02 -19.66 -3.82
CA LEU A 24 -30.85 -18.52 -4.24
C LEU A 24 -32.34 -18.64 -3.88
N THR A 25 -32.75 -19.71 -3.19
CA THR A 25 -34.17 -19.99 -2.83
C THR A 25 -34.52 -19.82 -1.34
N LEU A 26 -33.68 -19.16 -0.54
CA LEU A 26 -33.94 -18.90 0.90
C LEU A 26 -34.13 -17.42 1.27
N ALA A 27 -34.34 -16.52 0.29
CA ALA A 27 -34.55 -15.09 0.55
C ALA A 27 -35.91 -14.55 0.08
N VAL A 28 -36.94 -15.41 0.00
CA VAL A 28 -38.33 -14.98 -0.27
C VAL A 28 -39.27 -15.65 0.73
N ALA A 29 -39.22 -15.21 1.99
CA ALA A 29 -40.29 -15.40 2.97
C ALA A 29 -39.99 -14.58 4.23
N ASN A 30 -40.16 -13.26 4.15
CA ASN A 30 -40.57 -12.44 5.29
C ASN A 30 -40.98 -11.06 4.79
N LYS A 31 -42.19 -11.02 4.25
CA LYS A 31 -42.90 -9.78 3.96
C LYS A 31 -44.31 -9.95 4.51
N GLU A 32 -44.49 -9.62 5.78
CA GLU A 32 -45.80 -9.33 6.32
C GLU A 32 -45.70 -8.41 7.56
N ALA A 33 -46.51 -7.35 7.50
CA ALA A 33 -47.03 -6.52 8.57
C ALA A 33 -46.06 -5.67 9.42
N ALA A 34 -45.89 -4.40 9.02
CA ALA A 34 -45.67 -3.30 9.96
C ALA A 34 -46.81 -2.28 9.80
N PRO A 35 -47.46 -1.84 10.90
CA PRO A 35 -48.58 -0.90 10.85
C PRO A 35 -48.10 0.53 10.57
N GLU A 36 -48.90 1.24 9.78
CA GLU A 36 -48.85 2.69 9.61
C GLU A 36 -49.02 3.36 10.98
N SER A 37 -47.97 4.05 11.43
CA SER A 37 -48.09 5.04 12.50
C SER A 37 -47.50 6.35 12.01
N GLU A 38 -48.32 7.37 12.16
CA GLU A 38 -48.13 8.71 11.64
C GLU A 38 -46.96 9.43 12.30
N GLY A 39 -46.19 10.11 11.45
CA GLY A 39 -45.38 11.30 11.72
C GLY A 39 -44.76 11.48 13.11
N ILE A 40 -43.49 11.10 13.25
CA ILE A 40 -42.45 11.98 13.80
C ILE A 40 -41.12 11.71 13.06
N SER A 41 -40.48 12.79 12.62
CA SER A 41 -39.12 12.89 12.07
C SER A 41 -38.08 12.08 12.86
N SER A 42 -37.70 10.92 12.31
CA SER A 42 -36.71 9.99 12.86
C SER A 42 -35.34 10.16 12.16
N TRP A 43 -34.78 11.37 12.24
CA TRP A 43 -33.34 11.64 12.06
C TRP A 43 -32.73 12.39 13.26
N ALA A 44 -33.51 12.58 14.34
CA ALA A 44 -33.10 13.39 15.49
C ALA A 44 -32.85 12.61 16.81
N PHE A 45 -32.95 11.27 16.84
CA PHE A 45 -32.89 10.50 18.10
C PHE A 45 -31.75 9.48 18.25
N LEU A 46 -30.70 9.56 17.42
CA LEU A 46 -29.47 8.75 17.62
C LEU A 46 -28.19 9.61 17.64
N CYS A 47 -28.29 10.86 18.11
CA CYS A 47 -27.13 11.74 18.38
C CYS A 47 -27.05 12.27 19.82
N PHE A 48 -27.89 11.81 20.73
CA PHE A 48 -27.80 12.14 22.16
C PHE A 48 -27.89 10.86 22.96
N GLN A 49 -26.77 10.48 23.60
CA GLN A 49 -26.56 9.52 24.71
C GLN A 49 -25.30 8.64 24.52
N ALA A 50 -24.15 9.28 24.29
CA ALA A 50 -22.82 8.70 24.60
C ALA A 50 -21.74 9.77 24.82
N ALA A 51 -22.14 11.01 25.12
CA ALA A 51 -21.25 12.01 25.71
C ALA A 51 -21.69 12.14 27.18
N ASP A 52 -20.71 12.03 28.10
CA ASP A 52 -20.81 12.25 29.57
C ASP A 52 -20.44 11.06 30.48
N LEU A 53 -19.52 10.17 30.07
CA LEU A 53 -18.95 9.18 31.01
C LEU A 53 -17.42 8.97 30.96
N PHE A 54 -16.64 9.86 30.35
CA PHE A 54 -15.17 9.84 30.46
C PHE A 54 -14.54 11.22 30.70
N ALA A 55 -15.25 12.09 31.40
CA ALA A 55 -14.71 13.35 31.92
C ALA A 55 -14.65 13.29 33.45
N THR A 56 -13.71 12.50 33.99
CA THR A 56 -13.03 12.71 35.29
C THR A 56 -12.20 11.46 35.62
N ALA A 57 -10.97 11.42 35.13
CA ALA A 57 -9.95 10.56 35.71
C ALA A 57 -8.62 11.32 35.72
N THR A 58 -8.41 12.01 36.84
CA THR A 58 -7.13 11.97 37.56
C THR A 58 -5.96 12.67 36.88
N SER A 59 -5.98 14.00 37.03
CA SER A 59 -4.83 14.77 37.49
C SER A 59 -4.03 14.01 38.57
N GLN A 60 -2.69 14.10 38.49
CA GLN A 60 -1.69 13.63 39.46
C GLN A 60 -1.32 12.14 39.44
N ALA A 61 -0.27 11.82 38.68
CA ALA A 61 0.92 11.20 39.26
C ALA A 61 2.08 11.39 38.28
N ALA A 62 3.05 12.23 38.65
CA ALA A 62 4.36 12.20 38.01
C ALA A 62 4.97 10.80 38.27
N PRO A 63 5.53 10.13 37.25
CA PRO A 63 6.22 8.88 37.47
C PRO A 63 7.39 9.11 38.43
N PRO A 64 7.63 8.22 39.42
CA PRO A 64 8.83 8.30 40.23
C PRO A 64 10.05 8.17 39.32
N ILE A 65 10.88 9.21 39.31
CA ILE A 65 12.20 9.20 38.71
C ILE A 65 13.01 8.18 39.50
N LEU A 66 13.13 6.97 38.97
CA LEU A 66 14.04 5.99 39.53
C LEU A 66 15.47 6.47 39.24
N PRO A 67 16.33 6.58 40.26
CA PRO A 67 17.74 6.88 40.06
C PRO A 67 18.38 5.69 39.35
N PHE A 68 18.72 5.88 38.07
CA PHE A 68 19.56 4.93 37.36
C PHE A 68 20.94 4.89 38.03
N PRO A 69 21.46 3.70 38.38
CA PRO A 69 22.83 3.57 38.89
C PRO A 69 23.80 3.93 37.76
N ILE A 70 24.53 5.03 37.97
CA ILE A 70 25.68 5.41 37.14
C ILE A 70 26.77 4.37 37.42
N GLN A 71 26.86 3.35 36.57
CA GLN A 71 28.03 2.48 36.54
C GLN A 71 29.11 3.15 35.69
N GLU A 72 30.04 3.83 36.36
CA GLU A 72 31.33 4.22 35.79
C GLU A 72 32.13 2.96 35.47
N ALA A 73 32.11 2.55 34.20
CA ALA A 73 32.97 1.49 33.70
C ALA A 73 34.37 2.06 33.38
N PRO A 74 35.46 1.42 33.83
CA PRO A 74 36.81 1.91 33.64
C PRO A 74 37.26 1.82 32.17
N ALA A 75 37.70 2.97 31.67
CA ALA A 75 38.42 3.15 30.42
C ALA A 75 39.67 2.26 30.36
N LYS A 76 39.61 1.17 29.58
CA LYS A 76 40.80 0.55 29.00
C LYS A 76 40.40 -0.47 27.94
N ARG A 77 40.55 -0.11 26.68
CA ARG A 77 41.05 -1.01 25.63
C ARG A 77 41.39 -0.23 24.35
N ARG A 78 42.69 0.06 24.26
CA ARG A 78 43.58 -0.18 23.11
C ARG A 78 43.01 0.21 21.74
N ALA A 79 43.34 1.43 21.34
CA ALA A 79 43.36 1.84 19.94
C ALA A 79 44.37 0.97 19.17
N THR A 80 43.87 0.02 18.40
CA THR A 80 44.54 -0.48 17.19
C THR A 80 43.69 0.02 16.02
N ALA A 81 44.01 1.24 15.58
CA ALA A 81 43.52 1.78 14.33
C ALA A 81 44.20 1.00 13.20
N GLU A 82 43.55 -0.05 12.75
CA GLU A 82 43.92 -0.77 11.54
C GLU A 82 43.48 0.09 10.35
N PHE A 83 44.40 0.95 9.92
CA PHE A 83 44.32 1.79 8.73
C PHE A 83 44.18 0.87 7.51
N SER A 84 42.94 0.46 7.25
CA SER A 84 42.58 -0.31 6.07
C SER A 84 42.89 0.54 4.84
N ALA A 85 43.57 -0.10 3.89
CA ALA A 85 44.04 0.45 2.62
C ALA A 85 43.01 1.35 1.91
N PRO A 86 43.44 2.28 1.03
CA PRO A 86 42.54 3.06 0.20
C PRO A 86 41.68 2.11 -0.66
N GLY A 87 40.46 1.88 -0.20
CA GLY A 87 39.50 0.97 -0.82
C GLY A 87 39.16 1.45 -2.23
N GLU A 88 38.94 0.48 -3.12
CA GLU A 88 38.39 0.76 -4.44
C GLU A 88 37.15 1.66 -4.35
N PRO A 89 36.98 2.58 -5.31
CA PRO A 89 35.82 3.47 -5.33
C PRO A 89 34.54 2.64 -5.43
N VAL A 90 33.78 2.60 -4.34
CA VAL A 90 32.45 2.01 -4.31
C VAL A 90 31.60 2.75 -5.33
N LYS A 91 31.19 2.07 -6.41
CA LYS A 91 30.29 2.63 -7.41
C LYS A 91 28.91 2.84 -6.78
N HIS A 92 28.65 4.06 -6.35
CA HIS A 92 27.35 4.44 -5.82
C HIS A 92 26.36 4.62 -6.98
N ASP A 93 25.18 4.01 -6.83
CA ASP A 93 24.09 4.19 -7.79
C ASP A 93 23.68 5.67 -7.86
N THR A 94 23.54 6.18 -9.09
CA THR A 94 23.11 7.56 -9.36
C THR A 94 21.64 7.58 -9.77
N VAL A 95 21.02 8.78 -9.74
CA VAL A 95 19.64 8.98 -10.26
C VAL A 95 19.50 8.42 -11.68
N ALA A 96 20.47 8.69 -12.56
CA ALA A 96 20.45 8.20 -13.94
C ALA A 96 20.41 6.67 -14.01
N THR A 97 21.30 5.99 -13.26
CA THR A 97 21.40 4.53 -13.24
C THR A 97 20.11 3.87 -12.74
N VAL A 98 19.51 4.41 -11.67
CA VAL A 98 18.27 3.88 -11.10
C VAL A 98 17.09 4.16 -12.03
N SER A 99 17.03 5.37 -12.61
CA SER A 99 15.98 5.76 -13.55
C SER A 99 15.96 4.83 -14.77
N GLU A 100 17.12 4.52 -15.35
CA GLU A 100 17.25 3.64 -16.51
C GLU A 100 16.74 2.22 -16.20
N ARG A 101 17.03 1.72 -15.00
CA ARG A 101 16.54 0.42 -14.56
C ARG A 101 15.01 0.41 -14.45
N LEU A 102 14.43 1.47 -13.90
CA LEU A 102 13.00 1.60 -13.69
C LEU A 102 12.22 1.93 -14.98
N ARG A 103 12.89 2.29 -16.08
CA ARG A 103 12.24 2.56 -17.39
C ARG A 103 11.39 1.42 -17.93
N ARG A 104 11.53 0.21 -17.39
CA ARG A 104 10.64 -0.92 -17.72
C ARG A 104 9.17 -0.67 -17.36
N PHE A 105 8.90 0.25 -16.44
CA PHE A 105 7.54 0.66 -16.10
C PHE A 105 6.98 1.78 -16.97
N ASP A 106 7.77 2.30 -17.92
CA ASP A 106 7.30 3.28 -18.89
C ASP A 106 6.21 2.66 -19.77
N GLY A 107 5.08 3.34 -19.91
CA GLY A 107 3.87 2.79 -20.55
C GLY A 107 3.08 1.75 -19.74
N GLN A 108 3.48 1.43 -18.50
CA GLN A 108 2.68 0.61 -17.58
C GLN A 108 1.95 1.47 -16.56
N CYS A 109 0.74 1.07 -16.17
CA CYS A 109 -0.04 1.76 -15.14
C CYS A 109 -0.41 0.79 -14.02
N PHE A 110 -0.29 1.27 -12.79
CA PHE A 110 -0.59 0.51 -11.58
C PHE A 110 -1.81 1.09 -10.89
N PHE A 111 -2.67 0.20 -10.39
CA PHE A 111 -3.96 0.57 -9.81
C PHE A 111 -4.04 0.16 -8.35
N MET A 112 -4.62 1.02 -7.50
CA MET A 112 -4.97 0.67 -6.13
C MET A 112 -6.25 1.34 -5.70
N ARG A 113 -7.15 0.57 -5.10
CA ARG A 113 -8.37 1.09 -4.49
C ARG A 113 -8.15 1.32 -3.00
N VAL A 114 -8.43 2.53 -2.53
CA VAL A 114 -8.39 2.90 -1.11
C VAL A 114 -9.71 3.58 -0.75
N GLY A 115 -10.58 2.84 -0.05
CA GLY A 115 -11.91 3.30 0.30
C GLY A 115 -12.77 3.60 -0.93
N TYR A 116 -13.22 4.85 -1.03
CA TYR A 116 -14.06 5.33 -2.15
C TYR A 116 -13.27 5.54 -3.44
N TRP A 117 -11.97 5.80 -3.36
CA TRP A 117 -11.15 6.21 -4.51
C TRP A 117 -10.31 5.07 -5.07
N THR A 118 -10.17 5.06 -6.39
CA THR A 118 -9.16 4.28 -7.12
C THR A 118 -8.08 5.23 -7.61
N TYR A 119 -6.83 4.85 -7.43
CA TYR A 119 -5.67 5.59 -7.90
C TYR A 119 -5.03 4.83 -9.06
N GLU A 120 -4.70 5.55 -10.11
CA GLU A 120 -3.95 5.06 -11.26
C GLU A 120 -2.63 5.82 -11.32
N VAL A 121 -1.54 5.08 -11.35
CA VAL A 121 -0.18 5.60 -11.38
C VAL A 121 0.50 5.09 -12.63
N CYS A 122 0.78 5.98 -13.58
CA CYS A 122 1.54 5.68 -14.77
C CYS A 122 2.90 6.39 -14.67
N PRO A 123 3.99 5.70 -14.29
CA PRO A 123 5.34 6.23 -14.25
C PRO A 123 5.71 7.04 -15.50
N TRP A 124 6.43 8.15 -15.34
CA TRP A 124 6.79 9.11 -16.42
C TRP A 124 5.62 9.77 -17.18
N HIS A 125 4.36 9.46 -16.85
CA HIS A 125 3.19 10.06 -17.48
C HIS A 125 2.38 10.87 -16.48
N THR A 126 1.40 10.24 -15.83
CA THR A 126 0.41 10.91 -15.01
C THR A 126 0.01 10.08 -13.79
N VAL A 127 -0.47 10.77 -12.76
CA VAL A 127 -1.16 10.14 -11.63
C VAL A 127 -2.60 10.66 -11.60
N LYS A 128 -3.56 9.75 -11.47
CA LYS A 128 -5.00 10.03 -11.46
C LYS A 128 -5.67 9.43 -10.24
N GLN A 129 -6.78 10.03 -9.85
CA GLN A 129 -7.69 9.50 -8.86
C GLN A 129 -9.09 9.50 -9.47
N PHE A 130 -9.81 8.39 -9.39
CA PHE A 130 -11.17 8.31 -9.90
C PHE A 130 -12.06 7.41 -9.03
N HIS A 131 -13.35 7.64 -9.11
CA HIS A 131 -14.35 6.73 -8.57
C HIS A 131 -15.06 6.01 -9.70
N ALA A 132 -15.06 4.69 -9.64
CA ALA A 132 -15.78 3.84 -10.57
C ALA A 132 -16.83 3.01 -9.83
N GLU A 133 -18.03 2.99 -10.39
CA GLU A 133 -19.12 2.11 -9.95
C GLU A 133 -19.29 1.01 -10.99
N ASN A 134 -19.52 -0.21 -10.52
CA ASN A 134 -19.94 -1.29 -11.40
C ASN A 134 -21.40 -1.01 -11.78
N ALA A 135 -21.66 -0.78 -13.06
CA ALA A 135 -23.01 -0.69 -13.56
C ALA A 135 -23.71 -2.05 -13.42
N VAL A 136 -25.04 -2.03 -13.31
CA VAL A 136 -25.88 -3.25 -13.27
C VAL A 136 -25.68 -4.10 -14.54
N SER A 137 -25.24 -3.49 -15.65
CA SER A 137 -24.87 -4.18 -16.90
C SER A 137 -23.53 -4.93 -16.85
N GLY A 138 -22.74 -4.78 -15.78
CA GLY A 138 -21.37 -5.29 -15.68
C GLY A 138 -20.30 -4.35 -16.20
N ASP A 139 -20.67 -3.21 -16.81
CA ASP A 139 -19.73 -2.21 -17.29
C ASP A 139 -19.21 -1.33 -16.15
N THR A 140 -17.90 -1.07 -16.12
CA THR A 140 -17.31 -0.12 -15.16
C THR A 140 -17.53 1.31 -15.64
N LYS A 141 -18.36 2.10 -14.95
CA LYS A 141 -18.58 3.50 -15.29
C LYS A 141 -17.82 4.40 -14.32
N VAL A 142 -16.88 5.19 -14.87
CA VAL A 142 -16.17 6.23 -14.10
C VAL A 142 -17.13 7.41 -13.88
N ARG A 143 -17.38 7.75 -12.62
CA ARG A 143 -18.27 8.84 -12.19
C ARG A 143 -17.54 10.16 -12.11
N THR A 144 -16.38 10.15 -11.47
CA THR A 144 -15.56 11.33 -11.16
C THR A 144 -14.10 10.97 -11.33
N GLU A 145 -13.34 11.85 -11.97
CA GLU A 145 -11.90 11.70 -12.21
C GLU A 145 -11.19 13.02 -11.90
N PHE A 146 -10.06 12.93 -11.21
CA PHE A 146 -9.17 14.04 -10.92
C PHE A 146 -7.75 13.66 -11.36
N LEU A 147 -7.15 14.55 -12.17
CA LEU A 147 -5.72 14.49 -12.43
C LEU A 147 -4.97 14.96 -11.18
N LEU A 148 -4.16 14.09 -10.58
CA LEU A 148 -3.33 14.46 -9.44
C LEU A 148 -2.04 15.16 -9.86
N GLY A 149 -1.53 14.85 -11.06
CA GLY A 149 -0.43 15.60 -11.67
C GLY A 149 0.17 14.91 -12.88
N ASN A 150 0.90 15.70 -13.67
CA ASN A 150 1.75 15.25 -14.77
C ASN A 150 3.20 15.14 -14.31
N TYR A 151 3.91 14.14 -14.81
CA TYR A 151 5.32 13.92 -14.51
C TYR A 151 6.16 15.16 -14.80
N GLN A 152 7.07 15.48 -13.88
CA GLN A 152 7.95 16.65 -13.94
C GLN A 152 9.39 16.20 -14.23
N PRO A 153 9.83 16.20 -15.51
CA PRO A 153 11.17 15.74 -15.86
C PRO A 153 12.25 16.60 -15.17
N GLY A 154 13.32 15.95 -14.72
CA GLY A 154 14.44 16.62 -14.03
C GLY A 154 14.17 16.98 -12.57
N LYS A 155 13.02 16.59 -12.00
CA LYS A 155 12.71 16.73 -10.57
C LYS A 155 12.86 15.42 -9.79
N ASP A 156 13.42 14.40 -10.43
CA ASP A 156 13.62 13.08 -9.85
C ASP A 156 14.81 13.10 -8.88
N THR A 157 14.68 12.35 -7.79
CA THR A 157 15.72 12.25 -6.76
C THR A 157 15.90 10.81 -6.32
N TYR A 158 17.13 10.44 -5.97
CA TYR A 158 17.46 9.13 -5.42
C TYR A 158 18.16 9.29 -4.07
N ASP A 159 17.56 8.72 -3.03
CA ASP A 159 18.14 8.63 -1.69
C ASP A 159 18.79 7.25 -1.55
N ALA A 160 20.10 7.18 -1.75
CA ALA A 160 20.87 5.94 -1.68
C ALA A 160 20.90 5.32 -0.27
N ALA A 161 20.82 6.15 0.78
CA ALA A 161 20.83 5.67 2.16
C ALA A 161 19.54 4.91 2.50
N ARG A 162 18.41 5.35 1.94
CA ARG A 162 17.11 4.70 2.12
C ARG A 162 16.70 3.78 0.98
N ASN A 163 17.50 3.73 -0.09
CA ASN A 163 17.18 3.04 -1.34
C ASN A 163 15.80 3.45 -1.89
N VAL A 164 15.52 4.75 -1.94
CA VAL A 164 14.24 5.30 -2.41
C VAL A 164 14.47 6.19 -3.63
N TYR A 165 13.87 5.82 -4.77
CA TYR A 165 13.78 6.69 -5.93
C TYR A 165 12.45 7.46 -5.89
N THR A 166 12.46 8.73 -6.24
CA THR A 166 11.27 9.60 -6.15
C THR A 166 11.05 10.36 -7.44
N GLN A 167 9.82 10.31 -7.96
CA GLN A 167 9.33 11.15 -9.05
C GLN A 167 8.35 12.20 -8.53
N ARG A 168 8.31 13.35 -9.20
CA ARG A 168 7.39 14.45 -8.90
C ARG A 168 6.35 14.59 -10.00
N PHE A 169 5.11 14.80 -9.58
CA PHE A 169 3.96 15.03 -10.46
C PHE A 169 3.27 16.32 -10.03
N GLY A 170 3.08 17.24 -10.96
CA GLY A 170 2.54 18.58 -10.71
C GLY A 170 1.55 19.02 -11.78
N GLY A 171 0.89 20.16 -11.55
CA GLY A 171 -0.11 20.69 -12.48
C GLY A 171 -1.39 19.84 -12.53
N GLY A 172 -1.76 19.20 -11.43
CA GLY A 172 -3.03 18.48 -11.30
C GLY A 172 -4.22 19.42 -11.16
N ALA A 173 -5.42 18.87 -11.30
CA ALA A 173 -6.68 19.58 -11.15
C ALA A 173 -6.79 20.21 -9.74
N ASP A 174 -7.33 21.42 -9.66
CA ASP A 174 -7.47 22.21 -8.42
C ASP A 174 -6.16 22.42 -7.64
N GLY A 175 -5.01 22.42 -8.33
CA GLY A 175 -3.70 22.58 -7.69
C GLY A 175 -3.18 21.31 -7.01
N ARG A 176 -3.71 20.14 -7.40
CA ARG A 176 -3.20 18.85 -6.90
C ARG A 176 -1.79 18.58 -7.38
N SER A 177 -1.05 17.84 -6.56
CA SER A 177 0.28 17.31 -6.89
C SER A 177 0.48 15.94 -6.25
N ALA A 178 1.34 15.13 -6.84
CA ALA A 178 1.67 13.81 -6.32
C ALA A 178 3.18 13.57 -6.30
N THR A 179 3.62 12.75 -5.35
CA THR A 179 5.00 12.27 -5.23
C THR A 179 4.98 10.76 -5.26
N LEU A 180 5.67 10.16 -6.24
CA LEU A 180 5.75 8.72 -6.38
C LEU A 180 7.10 8.22 -5.85
N ARG A 181 7.07 7.32 -4.88
CA ARG A 181 8.24 6.73 -4.23
C ARG A 181 8.37 5.26 -4.63
N TYR A 182 9.49 4.89 -5.20
CA TYR A 182 9.81 3.50 -5.53
C TYR A 182 10.61 2.91 -4.38
N VAL A 183 10.19 1.74 -3.91
CA VAL A 183 10.84 1.00 -2.84
C VAL A 183 11.01 -0.47 -3.23
N CYS A 184 12.06 -1.11 -2.73
CA CYS A 184 12.17 -2.57 -2.82
C CYS A 184 11.05 -3.19 -1.96
N PRO A 185 10.30 -4.19 -2.45
CA PRO A 185 9.35 -4.93 -1.64
C PRO A 185 10.04 -5.62 -0.45
N GLU A 186 9.30 -5.78 0.66
CA GLU A 186 9.79 -6.47 1.85
C GLU A 186 10.02 -7.96 1.58
N SER A 187 9.11 -8.58 0.82
CA SER A 187 9.21 -9.97 0.40
C SER A 187 9.46 -10.05 -1.12
N ARG A 188 10.37 -10.95 -1.52
CA ARG A 188 10.63 -11.24 -2.95
C ARG A 188 9.44 -11.84 -3.69
N ARG A 189 8.39 -12.24 -2.97
CA ARG A 189 7.14 -12.75 -3.56
C ARG A 189 6.13 -11.65 -3.82
N ASP A 190 6.35 -10.46 -3.29
CA ASP A 190 5.43 -9.36 -3.47
C ASP A 190 5.57 -8.83 -4.90
N GLU A 191 4.43 -8.68 -5.56
CA GLU A 191 4.38 -8.18 -6.92
C GLU A 191 4.61 -6.65 -6.97
N ASP A 192 5.09 -6.19 -8.12
CA ASP A 192 5.23 -4.78 -8.42
C ASP A 192 3.85 -4.11 -8.43
N GLY A 193 3.72 -2.99 -7.72
CA GLY A 193 2.43 -2.33 -7.60
C GLY A 193 2.38 -1.24 -6.55
N VAL A 194 1.28 -0.49 -6.55
CA VAL A 194 1.03 0.55 -5.54
C VAL A 194 0.78 -0.13 -4.19
N ALA A 195 1.56 0.27 -3.19
CA ALA A 195 1.50 -0.27 -1.83
C ALA A 195 0.75 0.65 -0.88
N ILE A 196 1.00 1.96 -0.97
CA ILE A 196 0.47 2.95 -0.04
C ILE A 196 0.14 4.22 -0.82
N VAL A 197 -1.01 4.82 -0.52
CA VAL A 197 -1.39 6.15 -0.97
C VAL A 197 -1.88 6.90 0.26
N HIS A 198 -1.33 8.08 0.52
CA HIS A 198 -1.80 8.96 1.58
C HIS A 198 -1.67 10.42 1.18
N GLU A 199 -2.48 11.27 1.80
CA GLU A 199 -2.57 12.70 1.54
C GLU A 199 -2.08 13.47 2.78
N PRO A 200 -0.76 13.68 2.94
CA PRO A 200 -0.21 14.33 4.14
C PRO A 200 -0.68 15.80 4.29
N MET A 201 -1.01 16.46 3.19
CA MET A 201 -1.60 17.80 3.16
C MET A 201 -2.71 17.83 2.11
N PRO A 202 -3.75 18.66 2.29
CA PRO A 202 -4.82 18.78 1.31
C PRO A 202 -4.28 18.98 -0.12
N ARG A 203 -4.72 18.13 -1.04
CA ARG A 203 -4.34 18.07 -2.46
C ARG A 203 -2.88 17.69 -2.75
N GLN A 204 -2.14 17.19 -1.76
CA GLN A 204 -0.78 16.69 -1.94
C GLN A 204 -0.72 15.21 -1.61
N TYR A 205 -0.40 14.39 -2.60
CA TYR A 205 -0.43 12.94 -2.47
C TYR A 205 0.99 12.38 -2.42
N VAL A 206 1.18 11.36 -1.59
CA VAL A 206 2.39 10.54 -1.57
C VAL A 206 1.97 9.10 -1.85
N VAL A 207 2.49 8.57 -2.95
CA VAL A 207 2.23 7.22 -3.44
C VAL A 207 3.51 6.41 -3.34
N THR A 208 3.46 5.26 -2.69
CA THR A 208 4.58 4.31 -2.61
C THR A 208 4.29 3.14 -3.55
N LEU A 209 5.20 2.90 -4.48
CA LEU A 209 5.17 1.80 -5.43
C LEU A 209 6.28 0.80 -5.09
N ARG A 210 5.90 -0.44 -4.85
CA ARG A 210 6.86 -1.55 -4.72
C ARG A 210 7.37 -1.90 -6.11
N ALA A 211 8.69 -2.02 -6.19
CA ALA A 211 9.40 -2.33 -7.41
C ALA A 211 10.54 -3.29 -7.09
N ALA A 212 10.45 -4.54 -7.52
CA ALA A 212 11.51 -5.55 -7.40
C ALA A 212 12.82 -5.06 -8.04
N LEU A 213 12.73 -4.20 -9.07
CA LEU A 213 13.86 -3.54 -9.72
C LEU A 213 14.66 -2.61 -8.78
N MET A 214 14.06 -2.13 -7.69
CA MET A 214 14.75 -1.34 -6.66
C MET A 214 15.59 -2.20 -5.71
N CYS A 215 15.43 -3.51 -5.71
CA CYS A 215 16.20 -4.38 -4.83
C CYS A 215 17.64 -4.49 -5.32
N THR A 216 18.61 -4.19 -4.45
CA THR A 216 20.03 -4.47 -4.69
C THR A 216 20.40 -5.82 -4.08
N ALA A 217 21.37 -6.53 -4.68
CA ALA A 217 21.79 -7.85 -4.21
C ALA A 217 22.30 -7.87 -2.75
N ALA A 218 22.66 -6.70 -2.22
CA ALA A 218 23.22 -6.52 -0.88
C ALA A 218 22.16 -6.23 0.21
N GLN A 219 20.87 -6.11 -0.12
CA GLN A 219 19.85 -5.92 0.91
C GLN A 219 19.71 -7.23 1.70
N PRO A 220 20.04 -7.26 3.02
CA PRO A 220 19.63 -8.39 3.85
C PRO A 220 18.11 -8.39 3.79
N SER A 221 17.53 -9.48 3.28
CA SER A 221 16.11 -9.74 3.49
C SER A 221 15.85 -9.48 4.96
N SER A 222 14.87 -8.65 5.28
CA SER A 222 14.38 -8.44 6.64
C SER A 222 13.80 -9.76 7.16
N SER A 223 14.67 -10.74 7.42
CA SER A 223 14.37 -11.89 8.25
C SER A 223 14.22 -11.31 9.64
N SER A 224 12.97 -11.24 10.06
CA SER A 224 12.53 -10.96 11.42
C SER A 224 13.54 -11.54 12.43
N PRO A 225 13.88 -10.81 13.51
CA PRO A 225 14.56 -11.42 14.64
C PRO A 225 13.77 -12.67 15.05
N PRO A 226 14.43 -13.83 15.30
CA PRO A 226 13.71 -14.97 15.83
C PRO A 226 13.03 -14.54 17.13
N SER A 227 11.70 -14.57 17.14
CA SER A 227 10.91 -14.34 18.35
C SER A 227 11.47 -15.23 19.46
N PRO A 228 11.81 -14.70 20.65
CA PRO A 228 12.28 -15.52 21.74
C PRO A 228 11.17 -16.49 22.13
N SER A 229 11.35 -17.77 21.83
CA SER A 229 10.47 -18.84 22.28
C SER A 229 10.50 -18.85 23.80
N SER A 230 9.42 -18.40 24.43
CA SER A 230 9.20 -18.51 25.86
C SER A 230 9.00 -19.98 26.22
N SER A 231 10.08 -20.68 26.55
CA SER A 231 10.03 -21.96 27.24
C SER A 231 9.67 -21.70 28.70
N SER A 232 8.38 -21.78 29.02
CA SER A 232 7.87 -21.87 30.38
C SER A 232 8.22 -23.25 30.93
N SER A 233 9.31 -23.33 31.68
CA SER A 233 9.60 -24.45 32.58
C SER A 233 8.79 -24.26 33.86
N SER A 234 7.69 -25.00 33.97
CA SER A 234 6.92 -25.19 35.19
C SER A 234 7.69 -26.16 36.10
N SER A 235 7.91 -25.78 37.35
CA SER A 235 8.34 -26.66 38.46
C SER A 235 7.26 -26.63 39.53
#